data_AF-A0A9P5HA46-F1
#
_entry.id   AF-A0A9P5HA46-F1
#
_cell.length_a   1.000
_cell.length_b   1.000
_cell.length_c   1.000
_cell.angle_alpha   90.00
_cell.angle_beta   90.00
_cell.angle_gamma   90.00
#
_symmetry.space_group_name_H-M   'P 1'
#
loop_
_entity.id
_entity.type
_entity.pdbx_description
1 polymer ?
#
loop_
_entity_poly.entity_id
_entity_poly.type
_entity_poly.pdbx_seq_one_letter_code
_entity_poly.pdbx_strand_id
1 'polypeptide(L)'
;MFRNFLFRKCDVSDWNSVLRFFKDTYNVLGPIDAVISNAAINLVESLDDDIDAATGDLKAPDLSVLNVNAVGTCKAAVMGFMRALRTQLPKDNITVNMIAPWMTITPMVTDHIRNIWGDLPANSPLDVAKASLLPVLRSDVNGKSFLINGGHITEVEDKLNETQSAWLGDELSQHMREGQRRLIP
;
A
#
# COMPACT_ATOMS: atom_id res chain seq x y z
N MET A 1 -8.09 -33.39 -11.57
CA MET A 1 -6.92 -32.56 -11.24
C MET A 1 -7.45 -31.28 -10.62
N PHE A 2 -7.26 -31.05 -9.33
CA PHE A 2 -7.67 -29.79 -8.70
C PHE A 2 -6.77 -28.68 -9.24
N ARG A 3 -7.39 -27.59 -9.71
CA ARG A 3 -6.66 -26.45 -10.27
C ARG A 3 -6.32 -25.53 -9.10
N ASN A 4 -5.07 -25.51 -8.68
CA ASN A 4 -4.63 -24.76 -7.48
C ASN A 4 -4.20 -23.32 -7.78
N PHE A 5 -4.24 -22.90 -9.06
CA PHE A 5 -3.87 -21.55 -9.49
C PHE A 5 -4.63 -21.14 -10.76
N LEU A 6 -5.02 -19.86 -10.83
CA LEU A 6 -5.66 -19.25 -11.99
C LEU A 6 -4.94 -17.94 -12.34
N PHE A 7 -4.48 -17.82 -13.58
CA PHE A 7 -3.97 -16.57 -14.12
C PHE A 7 -5.04 -15.90 -14.99
N ARG A 8 -5.38 -14.65 -14.66
CA ARG A 8 -6.32 -13.82 -15.41
C ARG A 8 -5.80 -12.39 -15.46
N LYS A 9 -5.67 -11.84 -16.68
CA LYS A 9 -5.40 -10.41 -16.86
C LYS A 9 -6.57 -9.61 -16.27
N CYS A 10 -6.26 -8.66 -15.41
CA CYS A 10 -7.20 -7.74 -14.80
C CYS A 10 -6.59 -6.33 -14.84
N ASP A 11 -7.20 -5.44 -15.62
CA ASP A 11 -7.03 -4.00 -15.42
C ASP A 11 -7.92 -3.57 -14.24
N VAL A 12 -7.31 -3.05 -13.19
CA VAL A 12 -8.01 -2.62 -11.97
C VAL A 12 -8.70 -1.26 -12.11
N SER A 13 -8.41 -0.52 -13.19
CA SER A 13 -9.10 0.74 -13.53
C SER A 13 -10.43 0.50 -14.26
N ASP A 14 -10.63 -0.70 -14.82
CA ASP A 14 -11.87 -1.11 -15.49
C ASP A 14 -12.72 -2.01 -14.58
N TRP A 15 -13.92 -1.52 -14.22
CA TRP A 15 -14.88 -2.25 -13.40
C TRP A 15 -15.26 -3.62 -13.98
N ASN A 16 -15.46 -3.71 -15.30
CA ASN A 16 -15.88 -4.97 -15.93
C ASN A 16 -14.76 -6.02 -15.86
N SER A 17 -13.53 -5.57 -16.03
CA SER A 17 -12.33 -6.38 -15.84
C SER A 17 -12.22 -6.91 -14.40
N VAL A 18 -12.40 -6.05 -13.39
CA VAL A 18 -12.42 -6.45 -11.97
C VAL A 18 -13.54 -7.46 -11.70
N LEU A 19 -14.77 -7.14 -12.12
CA LEU A 19 -15.92 -8.03 -11.91
C LEU A 19 -15.71 -9.40 -12.55
N ARG A 20 -15.15 -9.43 -13.77
CA ARG A 20 -14.82 -10.69 -14.45
C ARG A 20 -13.74 -11.46 -13.69
N PHE A 21 -12.72 -10.79 -13.18
CA PHE A 21 -11.65 -11.41 -12.41
C PHE A 21 -12.18 -12.14 -11.16
N PHE A 22 -13.06 -11.48 -10.39
CA PHE A 22 -13.70 -12.11 -9.22
C PHE A 22 -14.61 -13.28 -9.61
N LYS A 23 -15.45 -13.12 -10.64
CA LYS A 23 -16.34 -14.19 -11.13
C LYS A 23 -15.55 -15.40 -11.61
N ASP A 24 -14.52 -15.19 -12.42
CA ASP A 24 -13.67 -16.26 -12.93
C ASP A 24 -12.94 -16.99 -11.79
N THR A 25 -12.45 -16.24 -10.80
CA THR A 25 -11.80 -16.81 -9.61
C THR A 25 -12.78 -17.68 -8.83
N TYR A 26 -13.97 -17.18 -8.54
CA TYR A 26 -14.99 -17.93 -7.82
C TYR A 26 -15.41 -19.22 -8.55
N ASN A 27 -15.64 -19.11 -9.85
CA ASN A 27 -16.09 -20.24 -10.66
C ASN A 27 -15.04 -21.35 -10.79
N VAL A 28 -13.74 -21.02 -10.71
CA VAL A 28 -12.64 -21.97 -10.91
C VAL A 28 -12.04 -22.47 -9.60
N LEU A 29 -11.90 -21.59 -8.59
CA LEU A 29 -11.19 -21.86 -7.34
C LEU A 29 -12.11 -21.91 -6.12
N GLY A 30 -13.35 -21.41 -6.23
CA GLY A 30 -14.32 -21.38 -5.13
C GLY A 30 -14.25 -20.07 -4.32
N PRO A 31 -14.65 -20.10 -3.04
CA PRO A 31 -14.67 -18.94 -2.16
C PRO A 31 -13.34 -18.17 -2.15
N ILE A 32 -13.42 -16.85 -1.95
CA ILE A 32 -12.26 -15.96 -1.90
C ILE A 32 -12.06 -15.53 -0.45
N ASP A 33 -10.98 -16.00 0.16
CA ASP A 33 -10.67 -15.71 1.57
C ASP A 33 -9.83 -14.43 1.76
N ALA A 34 -9.08 -14.03 0.72
CA ALA A 34 -8.20 -12.87 0.79
C ALA A 34 -8.04 -12.17 -0.56
N VAL A 35 -7.88 -10.84 -0.51
CA VAL A 35 -7.59 -9.99 -1.67
C VAL A 35 -6.36 -9.13 -1.33
N ILE A 36 -5.34 -9.17 -2.19
CA ILE A 36 -4.12 -8.36 -2.05
C ILE A 36 -4.11 -7.32 -3.17
N SER A 37 -4.44 -6.07 -2.84
CA SER A 37 -4.37 -4.95 -3.79
C SER A 37 -2.96 -4.36 -3.82
N ASN A 38 -2.13 -4.89 -4.73
CA ASN A 38 -0.73 -4.46 -4.89
C ASN A 38 -0.48 -3.59 -6.14
N ALA A 39 -1.39 -3.63 -7.13
CA ALA A 39 -1.17 -2.94 -8.39
C ALA A 39 -1.08 -1.41 -8.18
N ALA A 40 0.03 -0.83 -8.60
CA ALA A 40 0.25 0.61 -8.62
C ALA A 40 1.19 0.95 -9.77
N ILE A 41 1.05 2.16 -10.32
CA ILE A 41 1.94 2.74 -11.32
C ILE A 41 2.52 4.04 -10.76
N ASN A 42 3.79 4.31 -11.06
CA ASN A 42 4.38 5.64 -10.85
C ASN A 42 4.44 6.31 -12.21
N LEU A 43 3.81 7.48 -12.34
CA LEU A 43 3.85 8.28 -13.56
C LEU A 43 5.02 9.25 -13.45
N VAL A 44 6.08 8.93 -14.17
CA VAL A 44 7.10 9.88 -14.56
C VAL A 44 6.62 10.44 -15.92
N GLU A 45 5.76 11.47 -15.93
CA GLU A 45 5.41 12.32 -17.11
C GLU A 45 6.26 13.57 -17.44
N SER A 46 5.94 14.81 -17.06
CA SER A 46 6.75 16.05 -17.16
C SER A 46 6.31 17.03 -18.23
N LEU A 47 6.40 18.34 -17.93
CA LEU A 47 5.94 19.42 -18.81
C LEU A 47 6.88 20.65 -18.86
N ASP A 48 8.20 20.46 -18.84
CA ASP A 48 9.21 21.50 -19.07
C ASP A 48 10.03 21.25 -20.35
N ASP A 49 9.77 22.04 -21.40
CA ASP A 49 10.52 22.03 -22.67
C ASP A 49 11.95 22.59 -22.49
N ASP A 50 12.86 21.81 -21.90
CA ASP A 50 14.29 22.10 -21.87
C ASP A 50 14.89 21.79 -23.27
N ILE A 51 16.03 22.39 -23.69
CA ILE A 51 16.67 22.09 -24.98
C ILE A 51 18.10 21.54 -24.75
N ASP A 52 18.46 20.45 -25.41
CA ASP A 52 19.79 19.86 -25.41
C ASP A 52 20.80 20.82 -26.09
N ALA A 53 21.79 21.28 -25.32
CA ALA A 53 22.73 22.30 -25.79
C ALA A 53 23.71 21.82 -26.88
N ALA A 54 23.81 20.52 -27.13
CA ALA A 54 24.69 19.95 -28.16
C ALA A 54 23.97 19.69 -29.50
N THR A 55 22.65 19.46 -29.45
CA THR A 55 21.84 19.04 -30.61
C THR A 55 20.76 20.06 -30.98
N GLY A 56 20.30 20.87 -30.01
CA GLY A 56 19.20 21.82 -30.20
C GLY A 56 17.80 21.20 -30.06
N ASP A 57 17.70 19.94 -29.65
CA ASP A 57 16.44 19.20 -29.51
C ASP A 57 15.82 19.36 -28.12
N LEU A 58 14.50 19.18 -28.00
CA LEU A 58 13.82 19.17 -26.70
C LEU A 58 14.33 18.03 -25.80
N LYS A 59 14.63 18.37 -24.56
CA LYS A 59 15.04 17.48 -23.47
C LYS A 59 13.80 16.88 -22.82
N ALA A 60 13.94 15.70 -22.23
CA ALA A 60 12.86 15.09 -21.48
C ALA A 60 12.45 16.00 -20.29
N PRO A 61 11.16 16.32 -20.11
CA PRO A 61 10.76 17.31 -19.12
C PRO A 61 10.97 16.81 -17.63
N ASP A 62 10.82 17.62 -16.56
CA ASP A 62 10.80 17.18 -15.11
C ASP A 62 9.40 16.97 -14.47
N LEU A 63 9.31 16.02 -13.54
CA LEU A 63 8.09 15.38 -13.00
C LEU A 63 7.98 15.24 -11.51
N SER A 64 9.04 15.61 -10.84
CA SER A 64 9.18 15.50 -9.41
C SER A 64 7.89 15.95 -8.68
N VAL A 65 7.23 17.00 -9.16
CA VAL A 65 5.95 17.53 -8.65
C VAL A 65 4.77 16.56 -8.75
N LEU A 66 4.57 15.89 -9.90
CA LEU A 66 3.47 14.92 -10.05
C LEU A 66 3.71 13.69 -9.18
N ASN A 67 4.96 13.24 -9.07
CA ASN A 67 5.34 12.13 -8.20
C ASN A 67 5.08 12.45 -6.73
N VAL A 68 5.45 13.64 -6.25
CA VAL A 68 5.23 14.02 -4.85
C VAL A 68 3.75 14.25 -4.57
N ASN A 69 3.05 15.01 -5.42
CA ASN A 69 1.68 15.44 -5.15
C ASN A 69 0.63 14.38 -5.47
N ALA A 70 0.81 13.55 -6.51
CA ALA A 70 -0.17 12.52 -6.86
C ALA A 70 0.15 11.19 -6.17
N VAL A 71 1.37 10.66 -6.32
CA VAL A 71 1.72 9.36 -5.73
C VAL A 71 1.77 9.42 -4.20
N GLY A 72 2.36 10.50 -3.64
CA GLY A 72 2.36 10.74 -2.20
C GLY A 72 0.94 10.80 -1.62
N THR A 73 0.06 11.56 -2.26
CA THR A 73 -1.36 11.67 -1.87
C THR A 73 -2.09 10.34 -2.00
N CYS A 74 -1.89 9.57 -3.06
CA CYS A 74 -2.52 8.25 -3.22
C CYS A 74 -2.07 7.27 -2.12
N LYS A 75 -0.79 7.27 -1.74
CA LYS A 75 -0.30 6.44 -0.62
C LYS A 75 -0.94 6.85 0.71
N ALA A 76 -1.05 8.16 0.97
CA ALA A 76 -1.75 8.68 2.15
C ALA A 76 -3.26 8.33 2.12
N ALA A 77 -3.89 8.38 0.95
CA ALA A 77 -5.29 8.02 0.76
C ALA A 77 -5.53 6.53 1.05
N VAL A 78 -4.64 5.62 0.63
CA VAL A 78 -4.71 4.19 0.97
C VAL A 78 -4.64 3.98 2.48
N MET A 79 -3.75 4.69 3.18
CA MET A 79 -3.66 4.65 4.65
C MET A 79 -4.94 5.16 5.30
N GLY A 80 -5.47 6.30 4.84
CA GLY A 80 -6.74 6.86 5.32
C GLY A 80 -7.92 5.92 5.09
N PHE A 81 -7.97 5.27 3.92
CA PHE A 81 -9.00 4.31 3.56
C PHE A 81 -8.96 3.07 4.47
N MET A 82 -7.78 2.51 4.71
CA MET A 82 -7.61 1.40 5.67
C MET A 82 -8.11 1.81 7.07
N ARG A 83 -7.69 2.97 7.58
CA ARG A 83 -8.09 3.46 8.91
C ARG A 83 -9.59 3.74 9.03
N ALA A 84 -10.24 4.17 7.95
CA ALA A 84 -11.69 4.38 7.92
C ALA A 84 -12.45 3.04 7.95
N LEU A 85 -11.96 2.03 7.21
CA LEU A 85 -12.63 0.74 7.07
C LEU A 85 -12.40 -0.22 8.23
N ARG A 86 -11.29 -0.10 8.97
CA ARG A 86 -10.93 -1.05 10.05
C ARG A 86 -11.97 -1.18 11.17
N THR A 87 -12.86 -0.20 11.32
CA THR A 87 -13.94 -0.21 12.31
C THR A 87 -15.27 -0.69 11.75
N GLN A 88 -15.46 -0.68 10.43
CA GLN A 88 -16.72 -1.04 9.78
C GLN A 88 -16.74 -2.49 9.33
N LEU A 89 -15.65 -2.95 8.70
CA LEU A 89 -15.52 -4.28 8.11
C LEU A 89 -15.58 -5.47 9.11
N PRO A 90 -15.16 -5.34 10.39
CA PRO A 90 -15.26 -6.47 11.33
C PRO A 90 -16.68 -7.02 11.52
N LYS A 91 -17.72 -6.21 11.30
CA LYS A 91 -19.13 -6.64 11.34
C LYS A 91 -19.47 -7.69 10.29
N ASP A 92 -18.77 -7.63 9.17
CA ASP A 92 -18.90 -8.57 8.05
C ASP A 92 -17.84 -9.68 8.13
N ASN A 93 -17.16 -9.82 9.27
CA ASN A 93 -16.05 -10.76 9.49
C ASN A 93 -14.88 -10.55 8.49
N ILE A 94 -14.62 -9.29 8.12
CA ILE A 94 -13.53 -8.90 7.22
C ILE A 94 -12.50 -8.06 7.99
N THR A 95 -11.22 -8.39 7.84
CA THR A 95 -10.11 -7.56 8.31
C THR A 95 -9.52 -6.75 7.17
N VAL A 96 -8.97 -5.58 7.49
CA VAL A 96 -8.24 -4.74 6.53
C VAL A 96 -6.94 -4.27 7.14
N ASN A 97 -5.84 -4.40 6.41
CA ASN A 97 -4.50 -4.05 6.87
C ASN A 97 -3.72 -3.42 5.71
N MET A 98 -2.64 -2.71 6.03
CA MET A 98 -1.78 -2.05 5.06
C MET A 98 -0.36 -2.60 5.14
N ILE A 99 0.24 -2.86 3.97
CA ILE A 99 1.66 -3.22 3.81
C ILE A 99 2.38 -2.00 3.27
N ALA A 100 3.36 -1.50 4.02
CA ALA A 100 4.15 -0.32 3.68
C ALA A 100 5.62 -0.70 3.48
N PRO A 101 5.99 -1.20 2.29
CA PRO A 101 7.38 -1.51 2.02
C PRO A 101 8.18 -0.20 1.91
N TRP A 102 9.35 -0.18 2.55
CA TRP A 102 10.41 0.76 2.23
C TRP A 102 11.12 0.34 0.93
N MET A 103 12.35 0.81 0.71
CA MET A 103 13.12 0.46 -0.48
C MET A 103 13.09 -1.05 -0.74
N THR A 104 12.56 -1.44 -1.91
CA THR A 104 12.42 -2.84 -2.31
C THR A 104 13.09 -3.03 -3.65
N ILE A 105 14.02 -3.98 -3.72
CA ILE A 105 14.76 -4.26 -4.93
C ILE A 105 13.86 -5.00 -5.92
N THR A 106 13.33 -4.26 -6.89
CA THR A 106 12.50 -4.79 -7.99
C THR A 106 13.13 -4.46 -9.34
N PRO A 107 12.71 -5.12 -10.44
CA PRO A 107 13.14 -4.75 -11.78
C PRO A 107 12.80 -3.30 -12.19
N MET A 108 11.86 -2.65 -11.49
CA MET A 108 11.49 -1.24 -11.73
C MET A 108 12.53 -0.25 -11.16
N VAL A 109 13.38 -0.68 -10.22
CA VAL A 109 14.38 0.18 -9.59
C VAL A 109 15.58 0.37 -10.53
N THR A 110 15.81 1.62 -10.94
CA THR A 110 16.93 2.02 -11.81
C THR A 110 18.28 1.96 -11.10
N ASP A 111 19.37 1.84 -11.87
CA ASP A 111 20.74 1.84 -11.33
C ASP A 111 21.08 3.16 -10.61
N HIS A 112 20.53 4.27 -11.08
CA HIS A 112 20.68 5.57 -10.42
C HIS A 112 20.14 5.53 -8.99
N ILE A 113 18.92 5.00 -8.79
CA ILE A 113 18.33 4.88 -7.45
C ILE A 113 19.13 3.89 -6.60
N ARG A 114 19.63 2.78 -7.17
CA ARG A 114 20.49 1.81 -6.45
C ARG A 114 21.77 2.46 -5.95
N ASN A 115 22.40 3.29 -6.78
CA ASN A 115 23.63 3.98 -6.42
C ASN A 115 23.41 5.05 -5.33
N ILE A 116 22.30 5.80 -5.38
CA ILE A 116 21.90 6.73 -4.31
C ILE A 116 21.63 5.96 -3.01
N TRP A 117 20.96 4.81 -3.11
CA TRP A 117 20.61 3.99 -1.96
C TRP A 117 21.84 3.43 -1.25
N GLY A 118 22.86 3.04 -2.01
CA GLY A 118 24.11 2.50 -1.47
C GLY A 118 23.88 1.25 -0.62
N ASP A 119 24.50 1.23 0.56
CA ASP A 119 24.50 0.07 1.47
C ASP A 119 23.34 0.09 2.49
N LEU A 120 22.36 0.99 2.33
CA LEU A 120 21.20 1.03 3.21
C LEU A 120 20.36 -0.26 3.10
N PRO A 121 19.71 -0.72 4.18
CA PRO A 121 18.90 -1.93 4.15
C PRO A 121 17.77 -1.83 3.11
N ALA A 122 17.65 -2.83 2.25
CA ALA A 122 16.59 -2.93 1.25
C ALA A 122 15.87 -4.27 1.36
N ASN A 123 14.59 -4.28 1.02
CA ASN A 123 13.77 -5.48 1.00
C ASN A 123 13.96 -6.24 -0.32
N SER A 124 13.84 -7.57 -0.27
CA SER A 124 13.52 -8.37 -1.45
C SER A 124 12.00 -8.40 -1.67
N PRO A 125 11.52 -8.71 -2.89
CA PRO A 125 10.08 -8.95 -3.13
C PRO A 125 9.51 -10.05 -2.23
N LEU A 126 10.34 -11.04 -1.85
CA LEU A 126 9.95 -12.11 -0.94
C LEU A 126 9.66 -11.59 0.47
N ASP A 127 10.39 -10.58 0.95
CA ASP A 127 10.16 -10.00 2.27
C ASP A 127 8.80 -9.29 2.33
N VAL A 128 8.45 -8.55 1.27
CA VAL A 128 7.14 -7.90 1.13
C VAL A 128 6.02 -8.95 1.04
N ALA A 129 6.25 -10.04 0.32
CA ALA A 129 5.29 -11.15 0.22
C ALA A 129 5.05 -11.82 1.58
N LYS A 130 6.10 -12.07 2.37
CA LYS A 130 5.99 -12.61 3.73
C LYS A 130 5.18 -11.69 4.65
N ALA A 131 5.42 -10.38 4.58
CA ALA A 131 4.66 -9.40 5.36
C ALA A 131 3.18 -9.38 4.96
N SER A 132 2.89 -9.50 3.66
CA SER A 132 1.51 -9.56 3.14
C SER A 132 0.75 -10.79 3.61
N LEU A 133 1.44 -11.90 3.88
CA LEU A 133 0.83 -13.15 4.33
C LEU A 133 0.44 -13.11 5.82
N LEU A 134 1.09 -12.27 6.64
CA LEU A 134 0.78 -12.16 8.07
C LEU A 134 -0.70 -11.86 8.36
N PRO A 135 -1.31 -10.78 7.81
CA PRO A 135 -2.73 -10.51 8.04
C PRO A 135 -3.67 -11.51 7.35
N VAL A 136 -3.21 -12.19 6.29
CA VAL A 136 -4.00 -13.22 5.60
C VAL A 136 -4.16 -14.46 6.48
N LEU A 137 -3.10 -14.85 7.20
CA LEU A 137 -3.12 -16.04 8.07
C LEU A 137 -3.68 -15.76 9.48
N ARG A 138 -3.98 -14.50 9.80
CA ARG A 138 -4.34 -14.06 11.14
C ARG A 138 -5.59 -13.21 11.13
N SER A 139 -6.73 -13.86 11.37
CA SER A 139 -8.02 -13.18 11.49
C SER A 139 -8.10 -12.23 12.69
N ASP A 140 -7.19 -12.33 13.66
CA ASP A 140 -7.09 -11.40 14.79
C ASP A 140 -6.35 -10.10 14.43
N VAL A 141 -5.70 -10.04 13.27
CA VAL A 141 -4.95 -8.87 12.81
C VAL A 141 -5.86 -8.00 11.93
N ASN A 142 -6.26 -6.85 12.47
CA ASN A 142 -7.09 -5.87 11.76
C ASN A 142 -6.61 -4.44 12.04
N GLY A 143 -6.69 -3.60 11.02
CA GLY A 143 -6.43 -2.17 11.12
C GLY A 143 -4.97 -1.79 11.36
N LYS A 144 -4.04 -2.68 11.01
CA LYS A 144 -2.60 -2.52 11.21
C LYS A 144 -1.91 -2.02 9.95
N SER A 145 -0.79 -1.32 10.16
CA SER A 145 0.12 -0.89 9.10
C SER A 145 1.48 -1.55 9.36
N PHE A 146 1.95 -2.39 8.44
CA PHE A 146 3.22 -3.10 8.55
C PHE A 146 4.30 -2.43 7.68
N LEU A 147 5.24 -1.73 8.32
CA LEU A 147 6.44 -1.20 7.67
C LEU A 147 7.45 -2.32 7.45
N ILE A 148 7.96 -2.48 6.23
CA ILE A 148 9.03 -3.44 5.92
C ILE A 148 10.31 -2.68 5.56
N ASN A 149 11.40 -2.92 6.31
CA ASN A 149 12.71 -2.32 6.05
C ASN A 149 13.84 -3.34 6.25
N GLY A 150 14.64 -3.59 5.21
CA GLY A 150 15.68 -4.62 5.25
C GLY A 150 15.18 -6.03 5.61
N GLY A 151 13.93 -6.35 5.26
CA GLY A 151 13.28 -7.59 5.64
C GLY A 151 12.69 -7.63 7.06
N HIS A 152 12.88 -6.59 7.87
CA HIS A 152 12.24 -6.46 9.18
C HIS A 152 10.83 -5.89 9.05
N ILE A 153 9.87 -6.50 9.75
CA ILE A 153 8.47 -6.10 9.74
C ILE A 153 8.13 -5.42 11.07
N THR A 154 7.64 -4.18 11.00
CA THR A 154 7.25 -3.37 12.16
C THR A 154 5.79 -2.94 12.03
N GLU A 155 4.97 -3.26 13.02
CA GLU A 155 3.61 -2.72 13.16
C GLU A 155 3.69 -1.31 13.74
N VAL A 156 2.99 -0.34 13.13
CA VAL A 156 3.10 1.09 13.54
C VAL A 156 1.81 1.70 14.10
N GLU A 157 0.63 1.15 13.82
CA GLU A 157 -0.64 1.76 14.24
C GLU A 157 -0.84 1.70 15.75
N ASP A 158 -0.43 0.63 16.42
CA ASP A 158 -0.62 0.51 17.87
C ASP A 158 0.23 1.51 18.61
N LYS A 159 1.50 1.65 18.23
CA LYS A 159 2.38 2.66 18.84
C LYS A 159 1.94 4.08 18.55
N LEU A 160 1.37 4.36 17.38
CA LEU A 160 0.76 5.67 17.10
C LEU A 160 -0.43 5.95 18.02
N ASN A 161 -1.26 4.94 18.29
CA ASN A 161 -2.41 5.08 19.19
C ASN A 161 -1.99 5.20 20.67
N GLU A 162 -1.02 4.40 21.10
CA GLU A 162 -0.48 4.43 22.46
C GLU A 162 0.16 5.78 22.78
N THR A 163 0.89 6.34 21.82
CA THR A 163 1.58 7.63 21.97
C THR A 163 0.68 8.84 21.73
N GLN A 164 -0.63 8.65 21.50
CA GLN A 164 -1.59 9.73 21.22
C GLN A 164 -1.54 10.88 22.23
N SER A 165 -1.46 10.56 23.53
CA SER A 165 -1.40 11.59 24.58
C SER A 165 -0.11 12.40 24.56
N ALA A 166 1.00 11.83 24.08
CA ALA A 166 2.28 12.53 24.04
C ALA A 166 2.28 13.74 23.08
N TRP A 167 1.42 13.73 22.05
CA TRP A 167 1.33 14.81 21.06
C TRP A 167 0.00 15.58 21.08
N LEU A 168 -1.10 15.00 21.57
CA LEU A 168 -2.38 15.71 21.75
C LEU A 168 -2.60 16.30 23.14
N GLY A 169 -1.80 15.88 24.13
CA GLY A 169 -2.13 16.08 25.54
C GLY A 169 -3.17 15.07 26.05
N ASP A 170 -3.16 14.83 27.36
CA ASP A 170 -3.97 13.79 28.00
C ASP A 170 -5.48 14.03 27.85
N GLU A 171 -5.94 15.27 28.04
CA GLU A 171 -7.36 15.62 28.01
C GLU A 171 -7.99 15.36 26.62
N LEU A 172 -7.39 15.92 25.56
CA LEU A 172 -7.90 15.74 24.19
C LEU A 172 -7.82 14.27 23.75
N SER A 173 -6.74 13.58 24.10
CA SER A 173 -6.57 12.14 23.85
C SER A 173 -7.71 11.32 24.50
N GLN A 174 -8.07 11.61 25.75
CA GLN A 174 -9.20 10.96 26.42
C GLN A 174 -10.53 11.25 25.74
N HIS A 175 -10.80 12.52 25.38
CA HIS A 175 -12.03 12.90 24.67
C HIS A 175 -12.15 12.19 23.32
N MET A 176 -11.07 12.10 22.55
CA MET A 176 -11.07 11.42 21.26
C MET A 176 -11.30 9.91 21.39
N ARG A 177 -10.64 9.25 22.35
CA ARG A 177 -10.85 7.81 22.62
C ARG A 177 -12.28 7.52 23.03
N GLU A 178 -12.85 8.33 23.92
CA GLU A 178 -14.24 8.17 24.34
C GLU A 178 -15.22 8.45 23.19
N GLY A 179 -14.95 9.46 22.36
CA GLY A 179 -15.71 9.73 21.15
C GLY A 179 -15.69 8.54 20.18
N GLN A 180 -14.52 7.97 19.94
CA GLN A 180 -14.36 6.76 19.13
C GLN A 180 -15.12 5.57 19.73
N ARG A 181 -15.01 5.32 21.04
CA ARG A 181 -15.74 4.23 21.72
C ARG A 181 -17.27 4.35 21.59
N ARG A 182 -17.79 5.58 21.51
CA ARG A 182 -19.23 5.85 21.37
C ARG A 182 -19.73 5.77 19.93
N LEU A 183 -18.91 6.22 18.98
CA LEU A 183 -19.28 6.33 17.57
C LEU A 183 -18.96 5.06 16.77
N ILE A 184 -17.99 4.27 17.23
CA ILE A 184 -17.65 3.00 16.62
C ILE A 184 -18.63 1.94 17.12
N PRO A 185 -19.46 1.38 16.22
CA PRO A 185 -20.48 0.39 16.53
C PRO A 185 -19.96 -0.98 16.93
#